data_AF-A0A7W3QRK7-F1
#
_entry.id   AF-A0A7W3QRK7-F1
#
_cell.length_a   1.000
_cell.length_b   1.000
_cell.length_c   1.000
_cell.angle_alpha   90.00
_cell.angle_beta   90.00
_cell.angle_gamma   90.00
#
_symmetry.space_group_name_H-M   'P 1'
#
loop_
_entity.id
_entity.type
_entity.pdbx_description
1 polymer ?
#
loop_
_entity_poly.entity_id
_entity_poly.type
_entity_poly.pdbx_seq_one_letter_code
_entity_poly.pdbx_strand_id
1 'polypeptide(L)'
;MSVDDVVAGLAPVRDEQVTVKGDRELLRAILAEESAADAPRRRPRFRLVLGAALATAAVVIGPVALNVVGDDTVRSYANAAVAIERQDGVYEVSVKDAFADQRRFREAFAKFKLDVRLFITPVSPGSERRVFAKGGGGAPNAPADRQIDISVTPCPKGGNACPMRVRISNALPGDRLLIQLGRRARPGEPYADTTFSQSSRYIVPWMQPLEGRDLRSVLRLVHGKGLKAHYAIGERRPGGGESMRLPSLAWKPSGNRPVMRVWPYSSDAVVILVKESPGDPEKSDPARMDPYGVRKHITGR
;
A
#
# COMPACT_ATOMS: atom_id res chain seq x y z
N MET A 1 31.77 18.42 17.25
CA MET A 1 30.80 18.85 18.27
C MET A 1 29.95 17.62 18.58
N SER A 2 30.12 17.05 19.78
CA SER A 2 29.48 15.78 20.16
C SER A 2 28.01 16.04 20.54
N VAL A 3 27.15 15.03 20.40
CA VAL A 3 25.77 15.05 20.90
C VAL A 3 25.77 15.28 22.43
N ASP A 4 26.81 14.81 23.12
CA ASP A 4 26.98 14.99 24.57
C ASP A 4 27.18 16.47 24.96
N ASP A 5 27.81 17.28 24.10
CA ASP A 5 28.03 18.71 24.35
C ASP A 5 26.73 19.52 24.28
N VAL A 6 25.77 19.06 23.46
CA VAL A 6 24.46 19.71 23.29
C VAL A 6 23.54 19.39 24.47
N VAL A 7 23.64 18.19 25.02
CA VAL A 7 22.84 17.77 26.18
C VAL A 7 23.34 18.42 27.47
N ALA A 8 24.65 18.65 27.61
CA ALA A 8 25.23 19.29 28.79
C ALA A 8 24.84 20.78 28.95
N GLY A 9 24.34 21.44 27.90
CA GLY A 9 23.94 22.85 27.90
C GLY A 9 22.48 23.12 28.25
N LEU A 10 21.64 22.10 28.43
CA LEU A 10 20.22 22.28 28.74
C LEU A 10 20.02 22.44 30.26
N ALA A 11 19.59 23.63 30.67
CA ALA A 11 19.26 23.90 32.07
C ALA A 11 18.06 23.05 32.53
N PRO A 12 18.12 22.41 33.71
CA PRO A 12 17.02 21.62 34.23
C PRO A 12 15.83 22.52 34.58
N VAL A 13 14.69 22.27 33.92
CA VAL A 13 13.40 22.90 34.24
C VAL A 13 12.84 22.21 35.48
N ARG A 14 12.46 23.00 36.50
CA ARG A 14 11.82 22.49 37.72
C ARG A 14 10.31 22.47 37.56
N ASP A 15 9.66 21.41 38.05
CA ASP A 15 8.21 21.16 37.95
C ASP A 15 7.33 22.29 38.51
N GLU A 16 7.91 23.14 39.36
CA GLU A 16 7.27 24.31 39.98
C GLU A 16 6.98 25.46 38.99
N GLN A 17 7.55 25.43 37.78
CA GLN A 17 7.35 26.47 36.76
C GLN A 17 6.20 26.17 35.77
N VAL A 18 5.54 25.01 35.87
CA VAL A 18 4.42 24.66 34.99
C VAL A 18 3.09 25.04 35.65
N THR A 19 2.71 26.32 35.54
CA THR A 19 1.38 26.79 35.98
C THR A 19 0.36 26.56 34.86
N VAL A 20 -0.28 25.39 34.82
CA VAL A 20 -1.42 25.13 33.90
C VAL A 20 -2.65 25.84 34.45
N LYS A 21 -2.92 27.06 33.97
CA LYS A 21 -4.12 27.81 34.30
C LYS A 21 -5.09 27.76 33.12
N GLY A 22 -6.11 26.91 33.24
CA GLY A 22 -7.32 26.97 32.41
C GLY A 22 -7.61 25.70 31.61
N ASP A 23 -8.22 24.69 32.25
CA ASP A 23 -8.77 23.53 31.51
C ASP A 23 -9.97 22.85 32.19
N ARG A 24 -10.74 23.61 32.98
CA ARG A 24 -11.98 23.10 33.59
C ARG A 24 -13.22 23.30 32.72
N GLU A 25 -13.21 24.26 31.80
CA GLU A 25 -14.31 24.44 30.82
C GLU A 25 -14.21 23.44 29.67
N LEU A 26 -13.01 23.12 29.19
CA LEU A 26 -12.80 22.16 28.10
C LEU A 26 -13.20 20.72 28.53
N LEU A 27 -12.86 20.33 29.75
CA LEU A 27 -13.29 19.05 30.33
C LEU A 27 -14.81 18.97 30.54
N ARG A 28 -15.49 20.09 30.81
CA ARG A 28 -16.96 20.14 30.89
C ARG A 28 -17.63 20.01 29.52
N ALA A 29 -17.03 20.58 28.48
CA ALA A 29 -17.57 20.46 27.12
C ALA A 29 -17.50 19.01 26.61
N ILE A 30 -16.41 18.30 26.90
CA ILE A 30 -16.22 16.91 26.45
C ILE A 30 -17.15 15.95 27.21
N LEU A 31 -17.35 16.15 28.52
CA LEU A 31 -18.21 15.26 29.33
C LEU A 31 -19.72 15.51 29.12
N ALA A 32 -20.11 16.67 28.60
CA ALA A 32 -21.51 16.98 28.29
C ALA A 32 -22.01 16.31 26.99
N GLU A 33 -21.11 15.83 26.13
CA GLU A 33 -21.46 15.29 24.81
C GLU A 33 -21.72 13.76 24.82
N GLU A 34 -21.40 13.07 25.92
CA GLU A 34 -21.46 11.59 25.99
C GLU A 34 -22.72 11.02 26.69
N SER A 35 -23.73 11.84 26.99
CA SER A 35 -24.96 11.35 27.65
C SER A 35 -26.23 11.81 26.94
N ALA A 36 -26.49 11.25 25.75
CA ALA A 36 -27.82 11.27 25.15
C ALA A 36 -28.03 10.08 24.17
N ALA A 37 -28.16 8.87 24.72
CA ALA A 37 -28.78 7.75 24.01
C ALA A 37 -29.51 6.84 24.98
N ASP A 38 -30.80 7.11 25.21
CA ASP A 38 -31.91 6.18 24.99
C ASP A 38 -33.21 6.68 25.65
N ALA A 39 -34.24 6.95 24.84
CA ALA A 39 -35.63 7.04 25.30
C ALA A 39 -36.63 6.77 24.15
N PRO A 40 -37.80 6.16 24.44
CA PRO A 40 -38.62 5.45 23.47
C PRO A 40 -39.56 6.34 22.64
N ARG A 41 -39.81 5.91 21.40
CA ARG A 41 -40.68 6.55 20.41
C ARG A 41 -42.16 6.58 20.85
N ARG A 42 -42.70 7.79 21.06
CA ARG A 42 -44.15 8.07 20.98
C ARG A 42 -44.42 9.11 19.89
N ARG A 43 -45.34 8.80 18.98
CA ARG A 43 -45.88 9.72 17.96
C ARG A 43 -46.72 10.81 18.65
N PRO A 44 -46.70 12.06 18.15
CA PRO A 44 -47.96 12.79 18.03
C PRO A 44 -48.08 13.68 16.77
N ARG A 45 -49.29 14.23 16.65
CA ARG A 45 -49.96 14.86 15.51
C ARG A 45 -49.47 16.29 15.22
N PHE A 46 -49.65 16.68 13.96
CA PHE A 46 -49.68 18.03 13.40
C PHE A 46 -50.00 19.15 14.38
N ARG A 47 -49.15 20.19 14.41
CA ARG A 47 -49.50 21.60 14.57
C ARG A 47 -48.36 22.47 14.02
N LEU A 48 -48.69 23.31 13.04
CA LEU A 48 -47.84 24.39 12.54
C LEU A 48 -47.55 25.39 13.66
N VAL A 49 -46.27 25.64 13.95
CA VAL A 49 -45.79 26.90 14.54
C VAL A 49 -44.43 27.22 13.95
N LEU A 50 -44.34 28.42 13.37
CA LEU A 50 -43.17 29.08 12.83
C LEU A 50 -42.24 29.46 14.01
N GLY A 51 -40.98 29.03 13.98
CA GLY A 51 -40.00 29.38 15.01
C GLY A 51 -38.59 28.99 14.62
N ALA A 52 -37.75 30.00 14.34
CA ALA A 52 -36.35 29.85 14.00
C ALA A 52 -35.51 29.41 15.23
N ALA A 53 -34.70 28.36 15.08
CA ALA A 53 -33.50 28.14 15.88
C ALA A 53 -32.56 27.16 15.16
N LEU A 54 -31.38 27.68 14.83
CA LEU A 54 -30.25 27.00 14.21
C LEU A 54 -29.59 26.03 15.20
N ALA A 55 -29.44 24.75 14.80
CA ALA A 55 -28.30 23.88 15.15
C ALA A 55 -28.49 22.50 14.50
N THR A 56 -28.37 22.42 13.17
CA THR A 56 -28.16 21.14 12.51
C THR A 56 -26.69 20.79 12.57
N ALA A 57 -26.33 19.90 13.50
CA ALA A 57 -25.10 19.12 13.41
C ALA A 57 -25.17 18.29 12.13
N ALA A 58 -24.61 18.84 11.05
CA ALA A 58 -24.51 18.17 9.78
C ALA A 58 -23.45 17.07 9.89
N VAL A 59 -23.89 15.84 10.09
CA VAL A 59 -23.13 14.69 9.60
C VAL A 59 -22.96 14.93 8.11
N VAL A 60 -21.74 15.29 7.68
CA VAL A 60 -21.41 15.46 6.25
C VAL A 60 -21.39 14.09 5.60
N ILE A 61 -22.58 13.56 5.33
CA ILE A 61 -22.79 12.62 4.23
C ILE A 61 -22.67 13.49 2.97
N GLY A 62 -21.43 13.69 2.52
CA GLY A 62 -21.15 14.57 1.37
C GLY A 62 -21.99 14.14 0.16
N PRO A 63 -22.70 15.08 -0.51
CA PRO A 63 -23.52 14.76 -1.66
C PRO A 63 -22.67 14.14 -2.76
N VAL A 64 -23.16 13.05 -3.35
CA VAL A 64 -22.60 12.49 -4.58
C VAL A 64 -22.98 13.43 -5.72
N ALA A 65 -22.05 14.28 -6.14
CA ALA A 65 -22.26 15.18 -7.27
C ALA A 65 -21.86 14.47 -8.57
N LEU A 66 -22.81 14.36 -9.50
CA LEU A 66 -22.60 13.85 -10.86
C LEU A 66 -23.02 14.95 -11.83
N ASN A 67 -22.09 15.43 -12.65
CA ASN A 67 -22.39 16.38 -13.72
C ASN A 67 -22.31 15.66 -15.07
N VAL A 68 -23.43 15.64 -15.79
CA VAL A 68 -23.55 15.09 -17.16
C VAL A 68 -23.99 16.24 -18.06
N VAL A 69 -23.30 16.45 -19.20
CA VAL A 69 -23.62 17.51 -20.17
C VAL A 69 -23.57 16.92 -21.57
N GLY A 70 -24.69 16.94 -22.30
CA GLY A 70 -24.79 16.39 -23.66
C GLY A 70 -24.57 14.88 -23.72
N ASP A 71 -24.44 14.31 -24.93
CA ASP A 71 -24.33 12.86 -25.17
C ASP A 71 -23.37 12.14 -24.19
N ASP A 72 -23.98 11.59 -23.13
CA ASP A 72 -23.60 10.50 -22.23
C ASP A 72 -22.17 10.38 -21.67
N THR A 73 -21.38 11.45 -21.60
CA THR A 73 -20.03 11.40 -20.99
C THR A 73 -19.94 12.10 -19.63
N VAL A 74 -19.75 11.30 -18.58
CA VAL A 74 -19.44 11.79 -17.22
C VAL A 74 -18.14 12.59 -17.24
N ARG A 75 -18.19 13.85 -16.78
CA ARG A 75 -17.01 14.73 -16.67
C ARG A 75 -16.45 14.81 -15.26
N SER A 76 -17.29 14.78 -14.24
CA SER A 76 -16.83 14.79 -12.85
C SER A 76 -17.69 13.91 -11.96
N TYR A 77 -17.05 13.34 -10.94
CA TYR A 77 -17.68 12.51 -9.93
C TYR A 77 -16.93 12.63 -8.62
N ALA A 78 -17.65 12.80 -7.52
CA ALA A 78 -17.05 12.81 -6.18
C ALA A 78 -17.87 11.96 -5.21
N ASN A 79 -17.15 11.30 -4.30
CA ASN A 79 -17.71 10.64 -3.13
C ASN A 79 -16.85 10.93 -1.89
N ALA A 80 -17.10 10.23 -0.79
CA ALA A 80 -16.35 10.44 0.45
C ALA A 80 -14.88 10.02 0.38
N ALA A 81 -14.49 9.17 -0.58
CA ALA A 81 -13.12 8.65 -0.71
C ALA A 81 -12.31 9.37 -1.80
N VAL A 82 -12.96 9.75 -2.91
CA VAL A 82 -12.29 10.31 -4.08
C VAL A 82 -13.12 11.40 -4.76
N ALA A 83 -12.43 12.29 -5.45
CA ALA A 83 -13.00 13.18 -6.47
C ALA A 83 -12.25 12.92 -7.79
N ILE A 84 -12.99 12.82 -8.89
CA ILE A 84 -12.48 12.56 -10.23
C ILE A 84 -13.00 13.65 -11.14
N GLU A 85 -12.08 14.27 -11.87
CA GLU A 85 -12.37 15.22 -12.94
C GLU A 85 -11.74 14.71 -14.23
N ARG A 86 -12.52 14.73 -15.31
CA ARG A 86 -12.08 14.31 -16.64
C ARG A 86 -12.04 15.53 -17.55
N GLN A 87 -10.85 15.85 -18.03
CA GLN A 87 -10.60 16.93 -18.98
C GLN A 87 -9.69 16.43 -20.10
N ASP A 88 -10.07 16.64 -21.35
CA ASP A 88 -9.25 16.32 -22.53
C ASP A 88 -8.67 14.89 -22.55
N GLY A 89 -9.48 13.91 -22.11
CA GLY A 89 -9.06 12.50 -22.06
C GLY A 89 -8.13 12.14 -20.89
N VAL A 90 -7.87 13.09 -19.99
CA VAL A 90 -7.11 12.90 -18.76
C VAL A 90 -8.06 12.83 -17.57
N TYR A 91 -7.81 11.90 -16.65
CA TYR A 91 -8.49 11.83 -15.37
C TYR A 91 -7.58 12.39 -14.27
N GLU A 92 -8.03 13.44 -13.61
CA GLU A 92 -7.42 13.98 -12.40
C GLU A 92 -8.20 13.50 -11.19
N VAL A 93 -7.54 12.71 -10.35
CA VAL A 93 -8.17 11.99 -9.25
C VAL A 93 -7.55 12.48 -7.96
N SER A 94 -8.35 13.07 -7.10
CA SER A 94 -7.98 13.41 -5.73
C SER A 94 -8.50 12.34 -4.78
N VAL A 95 -7.59 11.54 -4.24
CA VAL A 95 -7.87 10.54 -3.19
C VAL A 95 -7.72 11.22 -1.84
N LYS A 96 -8.78 11.20 -1.04
CA LYS A 96 -8.80 11.83 0.30
C LYS A 96 -8.02 11.00 1.32
N ASP A 97 -8.25 9.69 1.32
CA ASP A 97 -7.48 8.74 2.11
C ASP A 97 -7.41 7.37 1.41
N ALA A 98 -6.22 7.01 0.97
CA ALA A 98 -5.96 5.76 0.27
C ALA A 98 -6.24 4.50 1.11
N PHE A 99 -6.19 4.59 2.44
CA PHE A 99 -6.37 3.44 3.32
C PHE A 99 -7.82 3.23 3.78
N ALA A 100 -8.72 4.19 3.57
CA ALA A 100 -10.04 4.20 4.20
C ALA A 100 -11.09 3.26 3.54
N ASP A 101 -11.27 3.32 2.21
CA ASP A 101 -12.31 2.53 1.54
C ASP A 101 -11.96 2.24 0.06
N GLN A 102 -11.35 1.08 -0.19
CA GLN A 102 -10.97 0.63 -1.54
C GLN A 102 -12.18 0.35 -2.44
N ARG A 103 -13.35 0.03 -1.86
CA ARG A 103 -14.57 -0.25 -2.63
C ARG A 103 -15.11 1.05 -3.23
N ARG A 104 -15.18 2.12 -2.43
CA ARG A 104 -15.58 3.45 -2.91
C ARG A 104 -14.63 4.02 -3.96
N PHE A 105 -13.34 3.70 -3.87
CA PHE A 105 -12.37 4.01 -4.91
C PHE A 105 -12.78 3.34 -6.23
N ARG A 106 -12.99 2.03 -6.25
CA ARG A 106 -13.40 1.29 -7.46
C ARG A 106 -14.74 1.77 -8.02
N GLU A 107 -15.73 2.00 -7.16
CA GLU A 107 -17.05 2.49 -7.57
C GLU A 107 -17.01 3.83 -8.29
N ALA A 108 -16.10 4.73 -7.90
CA ALA A 108 -15.92 6.01 -8.55
C ALA A 108 -15.42 5.88 -9.99
N PHE A 109 -14.41 5.04 -10.22
CA PHE A 109 -13.88 4.79 -11.57
C PHE A 109 -14.85 4.03 -12.47
N ALA A 110 -15.70 3.18 -11.90
CA ALA A 110 -16.74 2.48 -12.65
C ALA A 110 -17.73 3.46 -13.32
N LYS A 111 -17.92 4.68 -12.79
CA LYS A 111 -18.72 5.74 -13.44
C LYS A 111 -18.13 6.22 -14.76
N PHE A 112 -16.82 6.07 -14.92
CA PHE A 112 -16.09 6.36 -16.15
C PHE A 112 -15.82 5.08 -16.98
N LYS A 113 -16.46 3.96 -16.62
CA LYS A 113 -16.29 2.64 -17.26
C LYS A 113 -14.83 2.13 -17.18
N LEU A 114 -14.08 2.52 -16.14
CA LEU A 114 -12.73 2.03 -15.87
C LEU A 114 -12.75 1.01 -14.71
N ASP A 115 -11.96 -0.06 -14.78
CA ASP A 115 -11.70 -0.97 -13.65
C ASP A 115 -10.35 -0.61 -13.01
N VAL A 116 -10.34 0.46 -12.20
CA VAL A 116 -9.15 0.89 -11.47
C VAL A 116 -9.18 0.31 -10.06
N ARG A 117 -8.11 -0.37 -9.67
CA ARG A 117 -7.96 -0.96 -8.34
C ARG A 117 -6.78 -0.38 -7.58
N LEU A 118 -7.03 -0.05 -6.31
CA LEU A 118 -6.01 0.32 -5.35
C LEU A 118 -5.74 -0.87 -4.44
N PHE A 119 -4.52 -1.40 -4.50
CA PHE A 119 -4.08 -2.51 -3.64
C PHE A 119 -3.22 -1.96 -2.51
N ILE A 120 -3.64 -2.25 -1.27
CA ILE A 120 -2.87 -1.95 -0.07
C ILE A 120 -2.02 -3.17 0.27
N THR A 121 -0.72 -3.10 -0.02
CA THR A 121 0.18 -4.25 0.03
C THR A 121 1.29 -4.05 1.05
N PRO A 122 1.70 -5.10 1.76
CA PRO A 122 2.83 -5.05 2.69
C PRO A 122 4.14 -4.81 1.94
N VAL A 123 4.96 -3.89 2.44
CA VAL A 123 6.25 -3.55 1.85
C VAL A 123 7.36 -3.53 2.88
N SER A 124 8.60 -3.52 2.38
CA SER A 124 9.79 -3.39 3.20
C SER A 124 9.83 -2.06 3.98
N PRO A 125 10.54 -2.00 5.13
CA PRO A 125 10.69 -0.77 5.90
C PRO A 125 11.26 0.38 5.06
N GLY A 126 10.62 1.56 5.11
CA GLY A 126 10.98 2.74 4.32
C GLY A 126 10.23 2.85 2.99
N SER A 127 9.48 1.84 2.59
CA SER A 127 8.60 1.86 1.42
C SER A 127 7.15 2.18 1.77
N GLU A 128 6.79 2.31 3.05
CA GLU A 128 5.41 2.57 3.45
C GLU A 128 4.89 3.90 2.88
N ARG A 129 3.59 3.92 2.58
CA ARG A 129 2.87 5.09 2.06
C ARG A 129 3.39 5.59 0.71
N ARG A 130 4.14 4.75 -0.02
CA ARG A 130 4.63 5.00 -1.37
C ARG A 130 3.96 4.07 -2.37
N VAL A 131 3.66 4.61 -3.55
CA VAL A 131 3.28 3.78 -4.69
C VAL A 131 4.55 3.16 -5.27
N PHE A 132 4.67 1.84 -5.16
CA PHE A 132 5.84 1.09 -5.66
C PHE A 132 5.56 0.35 -6.97
N ALA A 133 4.28 0.18 -7.32
CA ALA A 133 3.88 -0.37 -8.61
C ALA A 133 2.59 0.28 -9.08
N LYS A 134 2.52 0.53 -10.39
CA LYS A 134 1.36 1.05 -11.10
C LYS A 134 1.40 0.51 -12.52
N GLY A 135 0.25 0.32 -13.12
CA GLY A 135 0.18 -0.17 -14.48
C GLY A 135 -1.25 -0.39 -14.93
N GLY A 136 -1.39 -0.83 -16.16
CA GLY A 136 -2.68 -1.16 -16.72
C GLY A 136 -2.58 -2.19 -17.82
N GLY A 137 -3.66 -2.95 -17.98
CA GLY A 137 -3.96 -3.67 -19.20
C GLY A 137 -4.95 -2.85 -20.02
N GLY A 138 -4.65 -2.67 -21.31
CA GLY A 138 -5.61 -2.07 -22.23
C GLY A 138 -6.88 -2.92 -22.34
N ALA A 139 -8.00 -2.27 -22.66
CA ALA A 139 -9.23 -2.94 -23.07
C ALA A 139 -8.94 -3.96 -24.20
N PRO A 140 -9.73 -5.04 -24.34
CA PRO A 140 -9.47 -6.11 -25.32
C PRO A 140 -9.25 -5.66 -26.77
N ASN A 141 -9.83 -4.52 -27.15
CA ASN A 141 -9.76 -3.95 -28.50
C ASN A 141 -8.88 -2.69 -28.59
N ALA A 142 -8.08 -2.40 -27.57
CA ALA A 142 -7.18 -1.27 -27.59
C ALA A 142 -5.98 -1.53 -28.52
N PRO A 143 -5.44 -0.50 -29.20
CA PRO A 143 -4.20 -0.62 -29.96
C PRO A 143 -3.06 -1.15 -29.07
N ALA A 144 -2.27 -2.08 -29.60
CA ALA A 144 -1.21 -2.75 -28.84
C ALA A 144 -0.06 -1.80 -28.43
N ASP A 145 0.13 -0.72 -29.16
CA ASP A 145 1.12 0.33 -28.95
C ASP A 145 0.60 1.47 -28.03
N ARG A 146 -0.68 1.45 -27.63
CA ARG A 146 -1.23 2.48 -26.75
C ARG A 146 -0.65 2.36 -25.35
N GLN A 147 0.01 3.42 -24.90
CA GLN A 147 0.53 3.54 -23.55
C GLN A 147 -0.41 4.35 -22.65
N ILE A 148 -0.87 3.72 -21.57
CA ILE A 148 -1.60 4.40 -20.48
C ILE A 148 -0.56 4.95 -19.52
N ASP A 149 -0.58 6.26 -19.30
CA ASP A 149 0.30 6.89 -18.31
C ASP A 149 -0.45 7.10 -17.00
N ILE A 150 0.20 6.73 -15.89
CA ILE A 150 -0.31 6.89 -14.54
C ILE A 150 0.77 7.62 -13.75
N SER A 151 0.50 8.84 -13.29
CA SER A 151 1.37 9.53 -12.34
C SER A 151 0.65 9.66 -11.00
N VAL A 152 1.42 9.53 -9.91
CA VAL A 152 0.88 9.56 -8.55
C VAL A 152 1.77 10.44 -7.69
N THR A 153 1.16 11.40 -7.00
CA THR A 153 1.83 12.16 -5.95
C THR A 153 1.90 11.31 -4.67
N PRO A 154 3.09 11.14 -4.06
CA PRO A 154 3.22 10.38 -2.81
C PRO A 154 2.38 10.96 -1.68
N CYS A 155 1.97 10.11 -0.74
CA CYS A 155 1.32 10.59 0.47
C CYS A 155 2.28 11.43 1.33
N PRO A 156 1.76 12.46 2.04
CA PRO A 156 2.53 13.16 3.07
C PRO A 156 3.08 12.20 4.12
N LYS A 157 4.29 12.51 4.62
CA LYS A 157 4.90 11.79 5.74
C LYS A 157 4.20 12.15 7.05
N GLY A 158 4.04 11.18 7.96
CA GLY A 158 3.61 11.43 9.34
C GLY A 158 2.11 11.67 9.59
N GLY A 159 1.24 11.61 8.58
CA GLY A 159 -0.21 11.76 8.75
C GLY A 159 -0.98 10.43 8.89
N ASN A 160 -2.11 10.46 9.59
CA ASN A 160 -3.01 9.30 9.73
C ASN A 160 -3.76 8.97 8.43
N ALA A 161 -4.06 9.99 7.62
CA ALA A 161 -4.64 9.81 6.28
C ALA A 161 -3.55 9.79 5.21
N CYS A 162 -3.82 9.15 4.06
CA CYS A 162 -2.93 9.10 2.90
C CYS A 162 -3.60 9.79 1.70
N PRO A 163 -3.70 11.13 1.69
CA PRO A 163 -4.21 11.84 0.54
C PRO A 163 -3.22 11.70 -0.63
N MET A 164 -3.75 11.43 -1.83
CA MET A 164 -2.95 11.28 -3.05
C MET A 164 -3.63 11.98 -4.22
N ARG A 165 -2.83 12.44 -5.17
CA ARG A 165 -3.32 12.82 -6.50
C ARG A 165 -2.85 11.78 -7.50
N VAL A 166 -3.78 11.30 -8.33
CA VAL A 166 -3.51 10.37 -9.41
C VAL A 166 -3.93 11.05 -10.71
N ARG A 167 -3.03 11.08 -11.68
CA ARG A 167 -3.35 11.52 -13.04
C ARG A 167 -3.24 10.33 -13.97
N ILE A 168 -4.30 10.07 -14.73
CA ILE A 168 -4.39 8.95 -15.67
C ILE A 168 -4.63 9.53 -17.06
N SER A 169 -3.70 9.30 -17.98
CA SER A 169 -3.79 9.79 -19.36
C SER A 169 -4.00 8.62 -20.32
N ASN A 170 -4.69 8.88 -21.44
CA ASN A 170 -4.95 7.91 -22.51
C ASN A 170 -5.77 6.68 -22.11
N ALA A 171 -6.45 6.70 -20.96
CA ALA A 171 -7.29 5.59 -20.52
C ALA A 171 -8.66 5.60 -21.25
N LEU A 172 -9.09 4.41 -21.66
CA LEU A 172 -10.32 4.15 -22.40
C LEU A 172 -11.28 3.31 -21.55
N PRO A 173 -12.61 3.44 -21.77
CA PRO A 173 -13.59 2.52 -21.21
C PRO A 173 -13.19 1.04 -21.40
N GLY A 174 -13.26 0.26 -20.33
CA GLY A 174 -12.87 -1.15 -20.31
C GLY A 174 -11.42 -1.41 -19.89
N ASP A 175 -10.58 -0.36 -19.78
CA ASP A 175 -9.22 -0.51 -19.27
C ASP A 175 -9.21 -1.00 -17.81
N ARG A 176 -8.22 -1.84 -17.50
CA ARG A 176 -7.98 -2.38 -16.16
C ARG A 176 -6.69 -1.78 -15.62
N LEU A 177 -6.78 -0.97 -14.59
CA LEU A 177 -5.64 -0.24 -14.03
C LEU A 177 -5.42 -0.66 -12.58
N LEU A 178 -4.17 -0.64 -12.16
CA LEU A 178 -3.82 -0.87 -10.76
C LEU A 178 -2.85 0.17 -10.24
N ILE A 179 -2.98 0.42 -8.94
CA ILE A 179 -2.06 1.20 -8.14
C ILE A 179 -1.79 0.36 -6.89
N GLN A 180 -0.52 0.06 -6.62
CA GLN A 180 -0.11 -0.62 -5.38
C GLN A 180 0.52 0.40 -4.44
N LEU A 181 -0.13 0.60 -3.30
CA LEU A 181 0.35 1.46 -2.23
C LEU A 181 0.87 0.60 -1.09
N GLY A 182 2.11 0.89 -0.68
CA GLY A 182 2.75 0.18 0.41
C GLY A 182 2.15 0.53 1.78
N ARG A 183 1.87 -0.50 2.58
CA ARG A 183 1.67 -0.38 4.03
C ARG A 183 2.75 -1.13 4.77
N ARG A 184 2.89 -0.84 6.07
CA ARG A 184 3.76 -1.63 6.94
C ARG A 184 3.34 -3.10 6.90
N ALA A 185 4.31 -3.98 6.67
CA ALA A 185 4.11 -5.42 6.77
C ALA A 185 3.93 -5.83 8.23
N ARG A 186 3.05 -6.81 8.47
CA ARG A 186 2.96 -7.49 9.76
C ARG A 186 4.18 -8.42 9.96
N PRO A 187 4.49 -8.83 11.20
CA PRO A 187 5.47 -9.90 11.43
C PRO A 187 5.15 -11.13 10.57
N GLY A 188 6.15 -11.67 9.86
CA GLY A 188 5.96 -12.83 8.98
C GLY A 188 5.37 -12.54 7.61
N GLU A 189 4.89 -11.32 7.36
CA GLU A 189 4.21 -11.00 6.11
C GLU A 189 5.24 -10.71 4.98
N PRO A 190 5.10 -11.35 3.80
CA PRO A 190 6.05 -11.15 2.70
C PRO A 190 6.04 -9.71 2.16
N TYR A 191 7.19 -9.16 1.82
CA TYR A 191 7.28 -7.86 1.18
C TYR A 191 6.93 -7.96 -0.31
N ALA A 192 5.97 -7.15 -0.76
CA ALA A 192 5.54 -7.11 -2.16
C ALA A 192 6.54 -6.36 -3.07
N ASP A 193 7.35 -5.47 -2.51
CA ASP A 193 8.33 -4.64 -3.22
C ASP A 193 9.71 -5.30 -3.35
N THR A 194 9.94 -6.43 -2.67
CA THR A 194 11.21 -7.18 -2.75
C THR A 194 11.12 -8.28 -3.81
N THR A 195 11.18 -7.89 -5.08
CA THR A 195 11.28 -8.86 -6.18
C THR A 195 12.75 -9.21 -6.47
N PHE A 196 13.01 -10.38 -7.08
CA PHE A 196 14.37 -10.79 -7.44
C PHE A 196 15.10 -9.77 -8.32
N SER A 197 14.40 -9.13 -9.26
CA SER A 197 14.96 -8.09 -10.11
C SER A 197 15.27 -6.78 -9.36
N GLN A 198 14.63 -6.57 -8.22
CA GLN A 198 14.82 -5.39 -7.36
C GLN A 198 15.61 -5.70 -6.10
N SER A 199 16.03 -6.96 -5.89
CA SER A 199 16.58 -7.40 -4.61
C SER A 199 17.78 -6.56 -4.20
N SER A 200 18.63 -6.16 -5.15
CA SER A 200 19.80 -5.31 -4.92
C SER A 200 19.49 -3.98 -4.23
N ARG A 201 18.29 -3.41 -4.43
CA ARG A 201 17.86 -2.17 -3.76
C ARG A 201 17.55 -2.34 -2.29
N TYR A 202 17.25 -3.57 -1.87
CA TYR A 202 16.81 -3.93 -0.52
C TYR A 202 17.80 -4.85 0.20
N ILE A 203 18.92 -5.21 -0.46
CA ILE A 203 20.00 -5.94 0.18
C ILE A 203 20.61 -5.05 1.24
N VAL A 204 20.48 -5.48 2.49
CA VAL A 204 21.13 -4.83 3.63
C VAL A 204 22.61 -5.24 3.69
N PRO A 205 23.50 -4.41 4.26
CA PRO A 205 24.96 -4.60 4.15
C PRO A 205 25.47 -5.99 4.56
N TRP A 206 24.88 -6.61 5.60
CA TRP A 206 25.32 -7.92 6.07
C TRP A 206 25.01 -9.08 5.10
N MET A 207 24.08 -8.89 4.14
CA MET A 207 23.70 -9.91 3.17
C MET A 207 24.60 -9.89 1.92
N GLN A 208 25.19 -8.75 1.57
CA GLN A 208 26.06 -8.59 0.40
C GLN A 208 27.20 -9.63 0.34
N PRO A 209 27.97 -9.89 1.43
CA PRO A 209 29.10 -10.80 1.37
C PRO A 209 28.71 -12.29 1.40
N LEU A 210 27.42 -12.64 1.30
CA LEU A 210 26.95 -14.02 1.37
C LEU A 210 26.93 -14.74 0.02
N GLU A 211 27.02 -14.01 -1.08
CA GLU A 211 27.13 -14.59 -2.42
C GLU A 211 28.42 -15.43 -2.55
N GLY A 212 28.31 -16.58 -3.22
CA GLY A 212 29.39 -17.55 -3.40
C GLY A 212 29.66 -18.43 -2.18
N ARG A 213 29.15 -18.10 -1.00
CA ARG A 213 29.33 -18.91 0.22
C ARG A 213 28.55 -20.21 0.15
N ASP A 214 28.98 -21.17 0.95
CA ASP A 214 28.25 -22.43 1.12
C ASP A 214 26.97 -22.21 1.94
N LEU A 215 25.90 -22.93 1.54
CA LEU A 215 24.58 -22.79 2.14
C LEU A 215 24.59 -23.00 3.66
N ARG A 216 25.35 -23.97 4.17
CA ARG A 216 25.41 -24.26 5.61
C ARG A 216 25.97 -23.07 6.39
N SER A 217 27.02 -22.43 5.90
CA SER A 217 27.56 -21.21 6.51
C SER A 217 26.59 -20.05 6.47
N VAL A 218 25.88 -19.85 5.35
CA VAL A 218 24.85 -18.81 5.24
C VAL A 218 23.70 -19.07 6.23
N LEU A 219 23.22 -20.31 6.34
CA LEU A 219 22.15 -20.66 7.27
C LEU A 219 22.52 -20.42 8.73
N ARG A 220 23.77 -20.70 9.13
CA ARG A 220 24.24 -20.36 10.49
C ARG A 220 24.15 -18.86 10.76
N LEU A 221 24.54 -18.02 9.81
CA LEU A 221 24.46 -16.55 9.95
C LEU A 221 23.00 -16.07 10.00
N VAL A 222 22.15 -16.61 9.13
CA VAL A 222 20.72 -16.28 9.07
C VAL A 222 20.02 -16.67 10.39
N HIS A 223 20.25 -17.88 10.88
CA HIS A 223 19.69 -18.34 12.16
C HIS A 223 20.26 -17.58 13.36
N GLY A 224 21.56 -17.25 13.35
CA GLY A 224 22.18 -16.42 14.39
C GLY A 224 21.59 -15.01 14.48
N LYS A 225 20.92 -14.53 13.42
CA LYS A 225 20.15 -13.27 13.40
C LYS A 225 18.67 -13.45 13.75
N GLY A 226 18.25 -14.66 14.13
CA GLY A 226 16.85 -14.98 14.43
C GLY A 226 15.93 -15.00 13.21
N LEU A 227 16.49 -15.13 12.00
CA LEU A 227 15.73 -15.09 10.76
C LEU A 227 15.43 -16.49 10.23
N LYS A 228 14.26 -16.65 9.62
CA LYS A 228 13.87 -17.86 8.87
C LYS A 228 14.47 -17.82 7.46
N ALA A 229 14.79 -19.00 6.94
CA ALA A 229 15.27 -19.17 5.57
C ALA A 229 14.17 -19.78 4.67
N HIS A 230 13.78 -19.01 3.66
CA HIS A 230 13.08 -19.52 2.48
C HIS A 230 14.08 -19.69 1.34
N TYR A 231 13.75 -20.56 0.39
CA TYR A 231 14.68 -20.88 -0.68
C TYR A 231 14.08 -20.57 -2.05
N ALA A 232 14.98 -20.24 -2.96
CA ALA A 232 14.74 -20.10 -4.39
C ALA A 232 15.82 -20.88 -5.14
N ILE A 233 15.50 -21.35 -6.34
CA ILE A 233 16.42 -22.08 -7.20
C ILE A 233 16.88 -21.14 -8.31
N GLY A 234 18.19 -20.98 -8.44
CA GLY A 234 18.81 -20.10 -9.42
C GLY A 234 19.56 -20.88 -10.48
N GLU A 235 19.42 -20.42 -11.72
CA GLU A 235 20.17 -20.91 -12.87
C GLU A 235 20.84 -19.72 -13.55
N ARG A 236 22.14 -19.82 -13.83
CA ARG A 236 22.86 -18.81 -14.62
C ARG A 236 22.83 -19.24 -16.08
N ARG A 237 22.29 -18.37 -16.94
CA ARG A 237 22.16 -18.69 -18.38
C ARG A 237 23.47 -18.45 -19.14
N PRO A 238 23.77 -19.25 -20.18
CA PRO A 238 24.79 -18.89 -21.16
C PRO A 238 24.46 -17.52 -21.78
N GLY A 239 25.43 -16.59 -21.80
CA GLY A 239 25.22 -15.22 -22.28
C GLY A 239 24.91 -14.18 -21.19
N GLY A 240 24.89 -14.60 -19.92
CA GLY A 240 24.62 -13.73 -18.78
C GLY A 240 23.13 -13.72 -18.40
N GLY A 241 22.86 -13.22 -17.19
CA GLY A 241 21.54 -13.25 -16.59
C GLY A 241 21.29 -14.48 -15.72
N GLU A 242 20.33 -14.32 -14.81
CA GLU A 242 19.96 -15.32 -13.81
C GLU A 242 18.46 -15.56 -13.90
N SER A 243 18.08 -16.83 -14.02
CA SER A 243 16.69 -17.26 -13.89
C SER A 243 16.45 -17.69 -12.43
N MET A 244 15.21 -17.53 -11.96
CA MET A 244 14.83 -17.92 -10.61
C MET A 244 13.51 -18.69 -10.65
N ARG A 245 13.46 -19.78 -9.88
CA ARG A 245 12.22 -20.47 -9.53
C ARG A 245 11.96 -20.38 -8.03
N LEU A 246 10.68 -20.25 -7.68
CA LEU A 246 10.21 -20.19 -6.31
C LEU A 246 9.46 -21.50 -5.99
N PRO A 247 10.14 -22.56 -5.53
CA PRO A 247 9.47 -23.80 -5.12
C PRO A 247 8.58 -23.55 -3.89
N SER A 248 7.77 -24.53 -3.46
CA SER A 248 6.91 -24.37 -2.28
C SER A 248 7.71 -23.96 -1.04
N LEU A 249 7.08 -23.28 -0.07
CA LEU A 249 7.76 -22.84 1.16
C LEU A 249 8.30 -24.01 2.01
N ALA A 250 7.76 -25.21 1.81
CA ALA A 250 8.20 -26.44 2.47
C ALA A 250 9.45 -27.06 1.82
N TRP A 251 9.74 -26.74 0.56
CA TRP A 251 10.91 -27.27 -0.13
C TRP A 251 12.22 -26.81 0.51
N LYS A 252 13.18 -27.73 0.60
CA LYS A 252 14.54 -27.49 1.10
C LYS A 252 15.55 -27.98 0.06
N PRO A 253 16.64 -27.24 -0.18
CA PRO A 253 17.70 -27.70 -1.08
C PRO A 253 18.45 -28.90 -0.49
N SER A 254 18.85 -29.85 -1.35
CA SER A 254 19.71 -30.96 -0.97
C SER A 254 21.19 -30.54 -0.96
N GLY A 255 21.98 -31.09 -0.03
CA GLY A 255 23.42 -30.88 0.03
C GLY A 255 23.87 -29.46 0.41
N ASN A 256 25.17 -29.20 0.33
CA ASN A 256 25.77 -27.90 0.64
C ASN A 256 26.05 -27.12 -0.65
N ARG A 257 25.01 -26.45 -1.17
CA ARG A 257 25.07 -25.74 -2.46
C ARG A 257 25.70 -24.35 -2.30
N PRO A 258 26.36 -23.81 -3.33
CA PRO A 258 26.76 -22.42 -3.34
C PRO A 258 25.51 -21.51 -3.37
N VAL A 259 25.52 -20.50 -2.51
CA VAL A 259 24.51 -19.44 -2.49
C VAL A 259 24.82 -18.45 -3.59
N MET A 260 23.82 -18.19 -4.43
CA MET A 260 23.91 -17.18 -5.49
C MET A 260 23.53 -15.80 -4.98
N ARG A 261 22.52 -15.70 -4.11
CA ARG A 261 22.07 -14.41 -3.55
C ARG A 261 21.23 -14.60 -2.30
N VAL A 262 21.17 -13.58 -1.44
CA VAL A 262 20.26 -13.50 -0.29
C VAL A 262 19.56 -12.14 -0.30
N TRP A 263 18.25 -12.11 -0.01
CA TRP A 263 17.48 -10.87 0.12
C TRP A 263 16.37 -10.98 1.17
N PRO A 264 15.88 -9.86 1.74
CA PRO A 264 14.78 -9.90 2.69
C PRO A 264 13.49 -10.43 2.04
N TYR A 265 12.76 -11.27 2.77
CA TYR A 265 11.44 -11.76 2.37
C TYR A 265 10.34 -11.12 3.21
N SER A 266 10.56 -11.03 4.52
CA SER A 266 9.66 -10.45 5.51
C SER A 266 10.51 -9.85 6.64
N SER A 267 9.86 -9.36 7.70
CA SER A 267 10.55 -8.85 8.89
C SER A 267 11.32 -9.93 9.68
N ASP A 268 10.99 -11.20 9.47
CA ASP A 268 11.53 -12.35 10.20
C ASP A 268 12.11 -13.43 9.27
N ALA A 269 12.21 -13.18 7.96
CA ALA A 269 12.70 -14.15 7.00
C ALA A 269 13.45 -13.54 5.82
N VAL A 270 14.32 -14.35 5.22
CA VAL A 270 15.06 -14.06 3.99
C VAL A 270 14.77 -15.12 2.93
N VAL A 271 14.96 -14.77 1.67
CA VAL A 271 15.09 -15.75 0.59
C VAL A 271 16.57 -15.96 0.28
N ILE A 272 16.98 -17.23 0.22
CA ILE A 272 18.31 -17.67 -0.20
C ILE A 272 18.16 -18.32 -1.57
N LEU A 273 18.75 -17.71 -2.60
CA LEU A 273 18.87 -18.30 -3.92
C LEU A 273 20.08 -19.24 -3.94
N VAL A 274 19.82 -20.51 -4.21
CA VAL A 274 20.86 -21.53 -4.34
C VAL A 274 21.00 -21.95 -5.80
N LYS A 275 22.20 -22.40 -6.18
CA LYS A 275 22.40 -23.00 -7.50
C LYS A 275 21.52 -24.25 -7.67
N GLU A 276 20.93 -24.38 -8.85
CA GLU A 276 20.18 -25.56 -9.28
C GLU A 276 20.98 -26.86 -9.15
N SER A 277 20.27 -27.95 -8.85
CA SER A 277 20.78 -29.31 -8.80
C SER A 277 19.76 -30.31 -9.38
N PRO A 278 20.19 -31.47 -9.90
CA PRO A 278 19.28 -32.51 -10.34
C PRO A 278 18.26 -32.90 -9.26
N GLY A 279 16.99 -33.05 -9.66
CA GLY A 279 15.87 -33.37 -8.76
C GLY A 279 15.18 -32.16 -8.13
N ASP A 280 15.63 -30.93 -8.42
CA ASP A 280 14.94 -29.73 -8.00
C ASP A 280 13.58 -29.54 -8.71
N PRO A 281 12.55 -28.97 -8.04
CA PRO A 281 11.25 -28.72 -8.65
C PRO A 281 11.32 -27.84 -9.90
N GLU A 282 10.96 -28.39 -11.06
CA GLU A 282 11.03 -27.68 -12.35
C GLU A 282 10.15 -26.42 -12.43
N LYS A 283 9.07 -26.36 -11.66
CA LYS A 283 8.10 -25.26 -11.69
C LYS A 283 8.11 -24.48 -10.39
N SER A 284 7.84 -23.18 -10.51
CA SER A 284 7.56 -22.36 -9.33
C SER A 284 6.16 -22.63 -8.82
N ASP A 285 6.00 -22.49 -7.51
CA ASP A 285 4.71 -22.47 -6.84
C ASP A 285 3.95 -21.18 -7.23
N PRO A 286 2.78 -21.30 -7.89
CA PRO A 286 1.97 -20.14 -8.27
C PRO A 286 1.63 -19.23 -7.08
N ALA A 287 1.43 -19.80 -5.89
CA ALA A 287 1.10 -19.03 -4.69
C ALA A 287 2.25 -18.12 -4.24
N ARG A 288 3.50 -18.47 -4.55
CA ARG A 288 4.67 -17.64 -4.25
C ARG A 288 4.95 -16.59 -5.32
N MET A 289 4.48 -16.79 -6.54
CA MET A 289 4.65 -15.83 -7.63
C MET A 289 3.69 -14.65 -7.54
N ASP A 290 2.51 -14.85 -6.96
CA ASP A 290 1.51 -13.80 -6.80
C ASP A 290 0.80 -13.89 -5.43
N PRO A 291 1.54 -13.66 -4.32
CA PRO A 291 0.98 -13.79 -2.98
C PRO A 291 -0.17 -12.82 -2.70
N TYR A 292 -0.34 -11.78 -3.52
CA TYR A 292 -1.35 -10.73 -3.37
C TYR A 292 -2.40 -10.72 -4.50
N GLY A 293 -2.37 -11.68 -5.43
CA GLY A 293 -3.34 -11.79 -6.52
C GLY A 293 -3.31 -10.62 -7.52
N VAL A 294 -2.22 -9.85 -7.56
CA VAL A 294 -2.08 -8.65 -8.41
C VAL A 294 -1.99 -9.06 -9.87
N ARG A 295 -1.26 -10.13 -10.18
CA ARG A 295 -1.03 -10.58 -11.56
C ARG A 295 -2.35 -11.00 -12.20
N LYS A 296 -3.18 -11.74 -11.47
CA LYS A 296 -4.51 -12.18 -11.92
C LYS A 296 -5.40 -11.01 -12.34
N HIS A 297 -5.27 -9.87 -11.68
CA HIS A 297 -6.04 -8.67 -12.04
C HIS A 297 -5.60 -8.06 -13.38
N ILE A 298 -4.28 -7.97 -13.63
CA ILE A 298 -3.75 -7.41 -14.89
C ILE A 298 -4.11 -8.31 -16.07
N THR A 299 -3.86 -9.62 -15.93
CA THR A 299 -3.98 -10.57 -17.04
C THR A 299 -5.41 -11.00 -17.30
N GLY A 300 -6.30 -10.84 -16.31
CA GLY A 300 -7.64 -11.43 -16.36
C GLY A 300 -7.65 -12.96 -16.38
N ARG A 301 -6.51 -13.59 -16.11
CA ARG A 301 -6.29 -15.04 -16.05
C ARG A 301 -5.85 -15.41 -14.63
#